data_AF-A0A6B9FBP7-F1
#
_entry.id   AF-A0A6B9FBP7-F1
#
_cell.length_a   1.000
_cell.length_b   1.000
_cell.length_c   1.000
_cell.angle_alpha   90.00
_cell.angle_beta   90.00
_cell.angle_gamma   90.00
#
_symmetry.space_group_name_H-M   'P 1'
#
loop_
_entity.id
_entity.type
_entity.pdbx_description
1 polymer ?
#
loop_
_entity_poly.entity_id
_entity_poly.type
_entity_poly.pdbx_seq_one_letter_code
_entity_poly.pdbx_strand_id
1 'polypeptide(L)'
;MNDIVSELRTQALESTYGEDRRDALERLADRYDEAGEAERREIRQTLADVARDATHKEERELARERLDDLYERDSAAAGTVVGTYCWLATEADYSGEREAALDRLRRIGRSGVSADLRDRIADTFETVTAEATYSAEREQARRGLSELPDGGDADADGDAGAGGGGAGASESGDAYLAVSLTEHLVAARTEGADACLGRAEELHDFVDRHPVDDDAYGEVRDDLSSLVDQLSVVADGQSSLGEERRTQVERVADRTKRLYLRSGDD
;
A
#
# COMPACT_ATOMS: atom_id res chain seq x y z
N MET A 1 31.28 -32.94 1.72
CA MET A 1 31.02 -32.41 0.38
C MET A 1 30.61 -30.98 0.61
N ASN A 2 31.38 -30.00 0.13
CA ASN A 2 30.91 -28.62 0.11
C ASN A 2 29.74 -28.56 -0.87
N ASP A 3 28.59 -28.20 -0.34
CA ASP A 3 27.39 -27.98 -1.13
C ASP A 3 27.57 -26.66 -1.90
N ILE A 4 27.51 -26.72 -3.22
CA ILE A 4 27.69 -25.54 -4.10
C ILE A 4 26.68 -24.45 -3.73
N VAL A 5 25.47 -24.82 -3.28
CA VAL A 5 24.46 -23.86 -2.84
C VAL A 5 24.90 -23.13 -1.57
N SER A 6 25.52 -23.84 -0.62
CA SER A 6 26.06 -23.21 0.59
C SER A 6 27.21 -22.25 0.28
N GLU A 7 28.08 -22.60 -0.66
CA GLU A 7 29.19 -21.72 -1.06
C GLU A 7 28.68 -20.44 -1.73
N LEU A 8 27.75 -20.59 -2.69
CA LEU A 8 27.13 -19.44 -3.36
C LEU A 8 26.33 -18.58 -2.38
N ARG A 9 25.64 -19.19 -1.41
CA ARG A 9 24.95 -18.43 -0.35
C ARG A 9 25.93 -17.60 0.48
N THR A 10 27.02 -18.19 0.94
CA THR A 10 28.06 -17.44 1.66
C THR A 10 28.61 -16.32 0.79
N GLN A 11 28.86 -16.56 -0.50
CA GLN A 11 29.34 -15.53 -1.40
C GLN A 11 28.32 -14.39 -1.59
N ALA A 12 27.02 -14.71 -1.75
CA ALA A 12 25.95 -13.73 -1.91
C ALA A 12 25.76 -12.85 -0.66
N LEU A 13 25.91 -13.42 0.54
CA LEU A 13 25.65 -12.72 1.81
C LEU A 13 26.89 -12.02 2.38
N GLU A 14 28.07 -12.62 2.23
CA GLU A 14 29.26 -12.23 3.00
C GLU A 14 30.41 -11.70 2.14
N SER A 15 30.37 -11.83 0.81
CA SER A 15 31.46 -11.30 -0.02
C SER A 15 31.57 -9.79 0.15
N THR A 16 32.80 -9.29 0.21
CA THR A 16 33.10 -7.86 0.25
C THR A 16 32.93 -7.20 -1.12
N TYR A 17 32.98 -7.99 -2.20
CA TYR A 17 32.89 -7.51 -3.57
C TYR A 17 31.47 -7.65 -4.12
N GLY A 18 30.86 -6.54 -4.54
CA GLY A 18 29.49 -6.56 -5.09
C GLY A 18 29.34 -7.27 -6.44
N GLU A 19 30.43 -7.45 -7.19
CA GLU A 19 30.43 -8.30 -8.38
C GLU A 19 30.27 -9.78 -8.00
N ASP A 20 31.04 -10.26 -7.02
CA ASP A 20 30.94 -11.62 -6.51
C ASP A 20 29.55 -11.90 -5.91
N ARG A 21 28.97 -10.94 -5.17
CA ARG A 21 27.62 -11.08 -4.62
C ARG A 21 26.58 -11.24 -5.73
N ARG A 22 26.65 -10.41 -6.78
CA ARG A 22 25.72 -10.49 -7.91
C ARG A 22 25.88 -11.77 -8.72
N ASP A 23 27.12 -12.18 -9.04
CA ASP A 23 27.38 -13.47 -9.72
C ASP A 23 26.81 -14.64 -8.91
N ALA A 24 26.97 -14.60 -7.59
CA ALA A 24 26.42 -15.64 -6.72
C ALA A 24 24.88 -15.69 -6.75
N LEU A 25 24.19 -14.55 -6.75
CA LEU A 25 22.73 -14.48 -6.85
C LEU A 25 22.21 -15.04 -8.17
N GLU A 26 22.86 -14.71 -9.29
CA GLU A 26 22.50 -15.23 -10.61
C GLU A 26 22.70 -16.74 -10.67
N ARG A 27 23.85 -17.23 -10.18
CA ARG A 27 24.15 -18.67 -10.18
C ARG A 27 23.25 -19.47 -9.25
N LEU A 28 22.80 -18.89 -8.13
CA LEU A 28 21.78 -19.49 -7.27
C LEU A 28 20.45 -19.64 -8.01
N ALA A 29 20.02 -18.60 -8.74
CA ALA A 29 18.78 -18.61 -9.51
C ALA A 29 18.83 -19.62 -10.67
N ASP A 30 19.94 -19.69 -11.39
CA ASP A 30 20.14 -20.62 -12.52
C ASP A 30 20.12 -22.09 -12.06
N ARG A 31 20.67 -22.37 -10.86
CA ARG A 31 20.74 -23.72 -10.30
C ARG A 31 19.39 -24.21 -9.76
N TYR A 32 18.43 -23.32 -9.56
CA TYR A 32 17.17 -23.64 -8.88
C TYR A 32 16.44 -24.86 -9.48
N ASP A 33 16.35 -24.94 -10.80
CA ASP A 33 15.60 -25.99 -11.48
C ASP A 33 16.30 -27.37 -11.37
N GLU A 34 17.61 -27.38 -11.22
CA GLU A 34 18.42 -28.60 -11.06
C GLU A 34 18.57 -29.05 -9.60
N ALA A 35 18.26 -28.15 -8.66
CA ALA A 35 18.40 -28.36 -7.23
C ALA A 35 17.29 -29.25 -6.63
N GLY A 36 17.61 -29.96 -5.55
CA GLY A 36 16.61 -30.66 -4.73
C GLY A 36 15.78 -29.69 -3.88
N GLU A 37 14.66 -30.15 -3.31
CA GLU A 37 13.74 -29.27 -2.56
C GLU A 37 14.39 -28.55 -1.35
N ALA A 38 15.35 -29.21 -0.68
CA ALA A 38 16.09 -28.57 0.42
C ALA A 38 16.95 -27.40 -0.08
N GLU A 39 17.72 -27.62 -1.15
CA GLU A 39 18.55 -26.59 -1.81
C GLU A 39 17.68 -25.47 -2.40
N ARG A 40 16.56 -25.81 -3.06
CA ARG A 40 15.60 -24.82 -3.58
C ARG A 40 15.06 -23.92 -2.47
N ARG A 41 14.72 -24.49 -1.31
CA ARG A 41 14.31 -23.70 -0.14
C ARG A 41 15.41 -22.75 0.33
N GLU A 42 16.66 -23.21 0.37
CA GLU A 42 17.80 -22.38 0.74
C GLU A 42 18.07 -21.26 -0.28
N ILE A 43 17.93 -21.55 -1.58
CA ILE A 43 18.02 -20.55 -2.66
C ILE A 43 16.94 -19.48 -2.47
N ARG A 44 15.66 -19.86 -2.31
CA ARG A 44 14.56 -18.90 -2.09
C ARG A 44 14.82 -18.02 -0.86
N GLN A 45 15.26 -18.63 0.24
CA GLN A 45 15.54 -17.90 1.47
C GLN A 45 16.71 -16.92 1.30
N THR A 46 17.78 -17.34 0.61
CA THR A 46 18.94 -16.48 0.36
C THR A 46 18.56 -15.27 -0.48
N LEU A 47 17.79 -15.46 -1.54
CA LEU A 47 17.27 -14.35 -2.35
C LEU A 47 16.36 -13.42 -1.53
N ALA A 48 15.51 -13.99 -0.66
CA ALA A 48 14.66 -13.21 0.24
C ALA A 48 15.45 -12.40 1.27
N ASP A 49 16.53 -12.94 1.83
CA ASP A 49 17.40 -12.24 2.77
C ASP A 49 18.10 -11.08 2.06
N VAL A 50 18.66 -11.30 0.86
CA VAL A 50 19.32 -10.24 0.09
C VAL A 50 18.34 -9.16 -0.37
N ALA A 51 17.13 -9.54 -0.82
CA ALA A 51 16.10 -8.60 -1.23
C ALA A 51 15.69 -7.61 -0.11
N ARG A 52 15.79 -8.03 1.15
CA ARG A 52 15.42 -7.25 2.34
C ARG A 52 16.60 -6.48 2.93
N ASP A 53 17.73 -7.17 3.10
CA ASP A 53 18.79 -6.72 4.00
C ASP A 53 20.05 -6.22 3.27
N ALA A 54 20.17 -6.43 1.96
CA ALA A 54 21.37 -6.00 1.24
C ALA A 54 21.49 -4.47 1.24
N THR A 55 22.69 -3.96 1.53
CA THR A 55 22.96 -2.51 1.57
C THR A 55 22.85 -1.86 0.19
N HIS A 56 23.27 -2.56 -0.86
CA HIS A 56 23.30 -2.03 -2.22
C HIS A 56 21.96 -2.24 -2.93
N LYS A 57 21.44 -1.16 -3.52
CA LYS A 57 20.15 -1.16 -4.20
C LYS A 57 20.11 -2.16 -5.36
N GLU A 58 21.19 -2.23 -6.14
CA GLU A 58 21.28 -3.12 -7.30
C GLU A 58 21.19 -4.60 -6.91
N GLU A 59 21.69 -4.96 -5.73
CA GLU A 59 21.61 -6.32 -5.20
C GLU A 59 20.20 -6.65 -4.71
N ARG A 60 19.56 -5.71 -4.01
CA ARG A 60 18.15 -5.86 -3.61
C ARG A 60 17.24 -6.02 -4.83
N GLU A 61 17.43 -5.18 -5.85
CA GLU A 61 16.65 -5.23 -7.09
C GLU A 61 16.86 -6.55 -7.85
N LEU A 62 18.11 -6.99 -8.01
CA LEU A 62 18.41 -8.28 -8.63
C LEU A 62 17.77 -9.44 -7.87
N ALA A 63 17.88 -9.46 -6.54
CA ALA A 63 17.29 -10.52 -5.73
C ALA A 63 15.75 -10.55 -5.83
N ARG A 64 15.11 -9.38 -5.90
CA ARG A 64 13.65 -9.25 -6.14
C ARG A 64 13.25 -9.77 -7.52
N GLU A 65 13.99 -9.39 -8.57
CA GLU A 65 13.77 -9.90 -9.93
C GLU A 65 13.86 -11.43 -9.97
N ARG A 66 14.88 -12.02 -9.35
CA ARG A 66 15.02 -13.48 -9.30
C ARG A 66 13.90 -14.15 -8.50
N LEU A 67 13.44 -13.54 -7.40
CA LEU A 67 12.28 -14.04 -6.65
C LEU A 67 11.00 -14.01 -7.48
N ASP A 68 10.78 -12.95 -8.25
CA ASP A 68 9.63 -12.83 -9.15
C ASP A 68 9.70 -13.87 -10.26
N ASP A 69 10.87 -14.09 -10.87
CA ASP A 69 11.05 -15.15 -11.85
C ASP A 69 10.74 -16.53 -11.25
N LEU A 70 11.12 -16.78 -9.99
CA LEU A 70 10.83 -18.04 -9.29
C LEU A 70 9.34 -18.18 -8.97
N TYR A 71 8.65 -17.09 -8.61
CA TYR A 71 7.21 -17.08 -8.37
C TYR A 71 6.42 -17.54 -9.60
N GLU A 72 6.84 -17.10 -10.79
CA GLU A 72 6.17 -17.45 -12.05
C GLU A 72 6.39 -18.92 -12.45
N ARG A 73 7.49 -19.53 -12.00
CA ARG A 73 7.90 -20.89 -12.39
C ARG A 73 7.48 -21.96 -11.39
N ASP A 74 7.45 -21.63 -10.10
CA ASP A 74 7.23 -22.60 -9.02
C ASP A 74 6.31 -22.06 -7.93
N SER A 75 5.12 -22.67 -7.81
CA SER A 75 4.14 -22.34 -6.77
C SER A 75 4.71 -22.47 -5.34
N ALA A 76 5.73 -23.28 -5.10
CA ALA A 76 6.38 -23.40 -3.80
C ALA A 76 7.13 -22.11 -3.39
N ALA A 77 7.43 -21.22 -4.35
CA ALA A 77 8.02 -19.91 -4.08
C ALA A 77 7.03 -18.87 -3.56
N ALA A 78 5.71 -19.09 -3.74
CA ALA A 78 4.68 -18.13 -3.39
C ALA A 78 4.77 -17.62 -1.95
N GLY A 79 4.96 -18.53 -0.98
CA GLY A 79 5.06 -18.15 0.43
C GLY A 79 6.28 -17.27 0.75
N THR A 80 7.43 -17.57 0.14
CA THR A 80 8.65 -16.77 0.33
C THR A 80 8.50 -15.40 -0.34
N VAL A 81 8.00 -15.36 -1.57
CA VAL A 81 7.84 -14.13 -2.36
C VAL A 81 6.85 -13.18 -1.69
N VAL A 82 5.66 -13.68 -1.33
CA VAL A 82 4.65 -12.89 -0.59
C VAL A 82 5.24 -12.41 0.73
N GLY A 83 5.90 -13.29 1.49
CA GLY A 83 6.52 -12.91 2.76
C GLY A 83 7.55 -11.79 2.64
N THR A 84 8.39 -11.83 1.59
CA THR A 84 9.38 -10.79 1.31
C THR A 84 8.72 -9.46 0.98
N TYR A 85 7.73 -9.44 0.09
CA TYR A 85 7.06 -8.20 -0.28
C TYR A 85 6.18 -7.63 0.84
N CYS A 86 5.57 -8.48 1.68
CA CYS A 86 4.88 -8.02 2.90
C CYS A 86 5.85 -7.28 3.82
N TRP A 87 7.03 -7.85 4.05
CA TRP A 87 8.08 -7.20 4.85
C TRP A 87 8.54 -5.88 4.22
N LEU A 88 8.76 -5.84 2.90
CA LEU A 88 9.16 -4.62 2.22
C LEU A 88 8.09 -3.53 2.30
N ALA A 89 6.81 -3.90 2.23
CA ALA A 89 5.71 -2.94 2.33
C ALA A 89 5.61 -2.29 3.72
N THR A 90 6.00 -2.98 4.80
CA THR A 90 5.91 -2.45 6.17
C THR A 90 7.23 -1.89 6.69
N GLU A 91 8.36 -2.54 6.42
CA GLU A 91 9.64 -2.25 7.07
C GLU A 91 10.66 -1.53 6.18
N ALA A 92 10.47 -1.43 4.86
CA ALA A 92 11.50 -0.85 4.01
C ALA A 92 11.70 0.65 4.30
N ASP A 93 12.96 1.04 4.51
CA ASP A 93 13.32 2.42 4.83
C ASP A 93 12.90 3.41 3.71
N TYR A 94 12.99 2.98 2.46
CA TYR A 94 12.74 3.80 1.28
C TYR A 94 11.29 3.67 0.80
N SER A 95 10.57 4.80 0.70
CA SER A 95 9.16 4.84 0.25
C SER A 95 8.97 4.22 -1.14
N GLY A 96 9.89 4.46 -2.08
CA GLY A 96 9.82 3.84 -3.40
C GLY A 96 9.88 2.31 -3.39
N GLU A 97 10.53 1.71 -2.38
CA GLU A 97 10.54 0.25 -2.21
C GLU A 97 9.24 -0.26 -1.59
N ARG A 98 8.65 0.50 -0.65
CA ARG A 98 7.32 0.23 -0.10
C ARG A 98 6.24 0.29 -1.18
N GLU A 99 6.21 1.34 -1.97
CA GLU A 99 5.24 1.51 -3.08
C GLU A 99 5.36 0.40 -4.12
N ALA A 100 6.59 0.02 -4.50
CA ALA A 100 6.83 -1.09 -5.42
C ALA A 100 6.37 -2.43 -4.83
N ALA A 101 6.58 -2.64 -3.53
CA ALA A 101 6.11 -3.84 -2.83
C ALA A 101 4.58 -3.90 -2.76
N LEU A 102 3.91 -2.80 -2.43
CA LEU A 102 2.46 -2.70 -2.41
C LEU A 102 1.85 -3.00 -3.79
N ASP A 103 2.44 -2.46 -4.87
CA ASP A 103 2.00 -2.75 -6.23
C ASP A 103 2.16 -4.24 -6.57
N ARG A 104 3.29 -4.83 -6.17
CA ARG A 104 3.55 -6.25 -6.41
C ARG A 104 2.58 -7.15 -5.63
N LEU A 105 2.35 -6.88 -4.34
CA LEU A 105 1.38 -7.61 -3.51
C LEU A 105 -0.03 -7.52 -4.10
N ARG A 106 -0.42 -6.35 -4.60
CA ARG A 106 -1.72 -6.15 -5.26
C ARG A 106 -1.84 -7.01 -6.52
N ARG A 107 -0.80 -7.07 -7.36
CA ARG A 107 -0.77 -7.96 -8.53
C ARG A 107 -0.86 -9.43 -8.14
N ILE A 108 -0.13 -9.83 -7.09
CA ILE A 108 -0.14 -11.20 -6.57
C ILE A 108 -1.53 -11.57 -6.01
N GLY A 109 -2.13 -10.72 -5.18
CA GLY A 109 -3.45 -10.96 -4.58
C GLY A 109 -4.55 -11.19 -5.62
N ARG A 110 -4.45 -10.53 -6.78
CA ARG A 110 -5.38 -10.69 -7.92
C ARG A 110 -5.12 -11.94 -8.76
N SER A 111 -3.95 -12.56 -8.64
CA SER A 111 -3.53 -13.68 -9.49
C SER A 111 -4.03 -15.06 -9.02
N GLY A 112 -4.86 -15.12 -7.98
CA GLY A 112 -5.43 -16.36 -7.48
C GLY A 112 -4.50 -17.14 -6.55
N VAL A 113 -3.83 -16.45 -5.62
CA VAL A 113 -3.06 -17.08 -4.53
C VAL A 113 -3.98 -17.81 -3.53
N SER A 114 -3.40 -18.70 -2.73
CA SER A 114 -4.11 -19.40 -1.65
C SER A 114 -4.73 -18.42 -0.65
N ALA A 115 -5.79 -18.86 0.05
CA ALA A 115 -6.47 -18.04 1.06
C ALA A 115 -5.49 -17.52 2.13
N ASP A 116 -4.66 -18.39 2.71
CA ASP A 116 -3.67 -17.99 3.73
C ASP A 116 -2.72 -16.88 3.26
N LEU A 117 -2.30 -16.91 1.99
CA LEU A 117 -1.42 -15.87 1.43
C LEU A 117 -2.21 -14.60 1.12
N ARG A 118 -3.47 -14.72 0.70
CA ARG A 118 -4.34 -13.58 0.48
C ARG A 118 -4.65 -12.84 1.78
N ASP A 119 -4.94 -13.57 2.85
CA ASP A 119 -5.18 -13.01 4.19
C ASP A 119 -3.93 -12.26 4.67
N ARG A 120 -2.75 -12.85 4.51
CA ARG A 120 -1.49 -12.17 4.82
C ARG A 120 -1.27 -10.89 4.01
N ILE A 121 -1.65 -10.88 2.73
CA ILE A 121 -1.60 -9.67 1.89
C ILE A 121 -2.60 -8.62 2.39
N ALA A 122 -3.82 -9.02 2.74
CA ALA A 122 -4.84 -8.15 3.30
C ALA A 122 -4.37 -7.52 4.61
N ASP A 123 -3.90 -8.32 5.56
CA ASP A 123 -3.32 -7.87 6.84
C ASP A 123 -2.23 -6.82 6.61
N THR A 124 -1.35 -7.06 5.63
CA THR A 124 -0.27 -6.11 5.28
C THR A 124 -0.83 -4.78 4.79
N PHE A 125 -1.85 -4.80 3.92
CA PHE A 125 -2.48 -3.56 3.46
C PHE A 125 -3.22 -2.82 4.58
N GLU A 126 -3.86 -3.55 5.50
CA GLU A 126 -4.48 -2.95 6.70
C GLU A 126 -3.44 -2.26 7.58
N THR A 127 -2.31 -2.92 7.86
CA THR A 127 -1.18 -2.34 8.60
C THR A 127 -0.67 -1.07 7.93
N VAL A 128 -0.39 -1.11 6.62
CA VAL A 128 0.10 0.06 5.89
C VAL A 128 -0.94 1.19 5.87
N THR A 129 -2.22 0.86 5.72
CA THR A 129 -3.30 1.87 5.76
C THR A 129 -3.36 2.58 7.11
N ALA A 130 -3.12 1.86 8.21
CA ALA A 130 -3.16 2.39 9.57
C ALA A 130 -1.87 3.14 9.97
N GLU A 131 -0.71 2.63 9.60
CA GLU A 131 0.57 3.02 10.19
C GLU A 131 1.48 3.81 9.25
N ALA A 132 1.29 3.75 7.93
CA ALA A 132 2.19 4.42 7.00
C ALA A 132 2.12 5.94 7.15
N THR A 133 3.28 6.59 7.20
CA THR A 133 3.40 8.06 7.30
C THR A 133 2.93 8.76 6.02
N TYR A 134 3.22 8.19 4.85
CA TYR A 134 2.93 8.79 3.55
C TYR A 134 1.52 8.46 3.06
N SER A 135 0.80 9.46 2.54
CA SER A 135 -0.56 9.31 2.02
C SER A 135 -0.63 8.40 0.80
N ALA A 136 0.37 8.45 -0.09
CA ALA A 136 0.46 7.61 -1.27
C ALA A 136 0.49 6.11 -0.91
N GLU A 137 1.28 5.73 0.09
CA GLU A 137 1.37 4.35 0.60
C GLU A 137 0.01 3.88 1.16
N ARG A 138 -0.65 4.72 1.97
CA ARG A 138 -1.99 4.42 2.52
C ARG A 138 -3.03 4.26 1.42
N GLU A 139 -3.06 5.16 0.45
CA GLU A 139 -4.03 5.10 -0.65
C GLU A 139 -3.82 3.88 -1.53
N GLN A 140 -2.57 3.53 -1.81
CA GLN A 140 -2.22 2.33 -2.56
C GLN A 140 -2.63 1.06 -1.79
N ALA A 141 -2.45 1.04 -0.47
CA ALA A 141 -2.89 -0.06 0.39
C ALA A 141 -4.42 -0.20 0.44
N ARG A 142 -5.18 0.91 0.59
CA ARG A 142 -6.65 0.90 0.52
C ARG A 142 -7.16 0.38 -0.82
N ARG A 143 -6.54 0.83 -1.91
CA ARG A 143 -6.82 0.31 -3.25
C ARG A 143 -6.45 -1.16 -3.38
N GLY A 144 -5.38 -1.59 -2.74
CA GLY A 144 -5.01 -2.99 -2.62
C GLY A 144 -6.13 -3.81 -2.01
N LEU A 145 -6.65 -3.40 -0.85
CA LEU A 145 -7.77 -4.05 -0.15
C LEU A 145 -9.03 -4.13 -0.99
N SER A 146 -9.44 -3.03 -1.64
CA SER A 146 -10.67 -3.02 -2.46
C SER A 146 -10.58 -3.86 -3.73
N GLU A 147 -9.36 -4.17 -4.19
CA GLU A 147 -9.13 -5.00 -5.37
C GLU A 147 -8.83 -6.47 -5.04
N LEU A 148 -8.70 -6.84 -3.76
CA LEU A 148 -8.59 -8.24 -3.37
C LEU A 148 -9.93 -8.94 -3.60
N PRO A 149 -9.95 -10.13 -4.23
CA PRO A 149 -11.18 -10.87 -4.40
C PRO A 149 -11.71 -11.28 -3.02
N ASP A 150 -12.99 -10.98 -2.76
CA ASP A 150 -13.72 -11.49 -1.61
C ASP A 150 -13.54 -13.01 -1.55
N GLY A 151 -13.17 -13.53 -0.39
CA GLY A 151 -12.89 -14.95 -0.16
C GLY A 151 -14.08 -15.90 -0.34
N GLY A 152 -15.12 -15.52 -1.08
CA GLY A 152 -16.32 -16.29 -1.35
C GLY A 152 -16.10 -17.38 -2.40
N ASP A 153 -15.92 -18.60 -1.89
CA ASP A 153 -16.37 -19.88 -2.45
C ASP A 153 -16.01 -20.23 -3.90
N ALA A 154 -14.81 -20.80 -4.06
CA ALA A 154 -14.62 -21.91 -4.98
C ALA A 154 -15.04 -23.20 -4.26
N ASP A 155 -16.35 -23.50 -4.26
CA ASP A 155 -16.98 -24.84 -4.18
C ASP A 155 -18.40 -24.77 -3.57
N ALA A 156 -19.39 -24.38 -4.36
CA ALA A 156 -20.78 -24.78 -4.14
C ALA A 156 -21.55 -24.79 -5.46
N ASP A 157 -21.69 -25.98 -6.02
CA ASP A 157 -22.67 -26.31 -7.05
C ASP A 157 -24.09 -25.90 -6.61
N GLY A 158 -24.78 -25.12 -7.46
CA GLY A 158 -26.24 -25.07 -7.56
C GLY A 158 -26.97 -24.02 -6.72
N ASP A 159 -27.37 -22.90 -7.34
CA ASP A 159 -28.75 -22.65 -7.80
C ASP A 159 -28.92 -21.17 -8.22
N ALA A 160 -29.93 -20.93 -9.05
CA ALA A 160 -30.17 -19.76 -9.87
C ALA A 160 -30.10 -18.37 -9.20
N GLY A 161 -29.37 -17.46 -9.87
CA GLY A 161 -29.98 -16.28 -10.49
C GLY A 161 -29.90 -14.94 -9.73
N ALA A 162 -29.15 -13.99 -10.27
CA ALA A 162 -29.66 -12.72 -10.81
C ALA A 162 -28.50 -11.93 -11.42
N GLY A 163 -28.77 -11.29 -12.56
CA GLY A 163 -27.75 -10.72 -13.44
C GLY A 163 -27.06 -9.48 -12.90
N GLY A 164 -25.88 -9.25 -13.45
CA GLY A 164 -25.16 -7.99 -13.30
C GLY A 164 -25.84 -6.82 -14.01
N GLY A 165 -25.52 -5.63 -13.53
CA GLY A 165 -25.73 -4.37 -14.23
C GLY A 165 -26.40 -3.31 -13.35
N GLY A 166 -25.62 -2.32 -12.93
CA GLY A 166 -26.17 -1.06 -12.42
C GLY A 166 -25.27 -0.40 -11.38
N ALA A 167 -24.54 0.63 -11.81
CA ALA A 167 -23.96 1.63 -10.93
C ALA A 167 -25.01 2.12 -9.92
N GLY A 168 -24.70 2.02 -8.63
CA GLY A 168 -25.64 2.31 -7.54
C GLY A 168 -25.16 1.77 -6.21
N ALA A 169 -23.94 2.13 -5.81
CA ALA A 169 -23.42 2.00 -4.46
C ALA A 169 -22.44 3.18 -4.28
N SER A 170 -22.60 4.12 -3.35
CA SER A 170 -23.36 4.11 -2.11
C SER A 170 -23.55 5.56 -1.64
N GLU A 171 -24.75 6.15 -1.80
CA GLU A 171 -25.04 7.52 -1.31
C GLU A 171 -24.85 7.64 0.22
N SER A 172 -24.99 6.53 0.96
CA SER A 172 -24.68 6.49 2.39
C SER A 172 -23.19 6.31 2.70
N GLY A 173 -22.40 5.69 1.81
CA GLY A 173 -20.97 5.44 2.03
C GLY A 173 -20.13 6.72 2.00
N ASP A 174 -20.44 7.60 1.05
CA ASP A 174 -19.75 8.87 0.87
C ASP A 174 -20.02 9.84 2.05
N ALA A 175 -21.23 9.81 2.61
CA ALA A 175 -21.56 10.58 3.81
C ALA A 175 -20.73 10.16 5.03
N TYR A 176 -20.59 8.84 5.29
CA TYR A 176 -19.77 8.34 6.39
C TYR A 176 -18.28 8.65 6.20
N LEU A 177 -17.77 8.50 4.98
CA LEU A 177 -16.38 8.82 4.67
C LEU A 177 -16.09 10.31 4.81
N ALA A 178 -16.97 11.18 4.31
CA ALA A 178 -16.87 12.63 4.50
C ALA A 178 -16.84 13.04 5.98
N VAL A 179 -17.68 12.42 6.81
CA VAL A 179 -17.70 12.64 8.26
C VAL A 179 -16.36 12.25 8.88
N SER A 180 -15.82 11.07 8.52
CA SER A 180 -14.55 10.60 9.06
C SER A 180 -13.38 11.50 8.65
N LEU A 181 -13.30 11.90 7.38
CA LEU A 181 -12.23 12.76 6.87
C LEU A 181 -12.27 14.16 7.49
N THR A 182 -13.47 14.73 7.68
CA THR A 182 -13.63 16.03 8.36
C THR A 182 -13.24 15.96 9.84
N GLU A 183 -13.54 14.86 10.53
CA GLU A 183 -13.10 14.63 11.92
C GLU A 183 -11.58 14.48 12.04
N HIS A 184 -10.94 13.77 11.10
CA HIS A 184 -9.48 13.64 11.04
C HIS A 184 -8.79 14.98 10.76
N LEU A 185 -9.33 15.80 9.84
CA LEU A 185 -8.82 17.14 9.58
C LEU A 185 -8.91 18.03 10.84
N VAL A 186 -10.02 17.96 11.56
CA VAL A 186 -10.21 18.67 12.82
C VAL A 186 -9.19 18.19 13.86
N ALA A 187 -8.97 16.89 14.02
CA ALA A 187 -7.96 16.37 14.95
C ALA A 187 -6.53 16.85 14.62
N ALA A 188 -6.16 16.82 13.33
CA ALA A 188 -4.83 17.20 12.85
C ALA A 188 -4.45 18.67 13.14
N ARG A 189 -5.43 19.55 13.42
CA ARG A 189 -5.17 20.97 13.72
C ARG A 189 -4.31 21.21 14.97
N THR A 190 -4.26 20.23 15.88
CA THR A 190 -3.42 20.27 17.08
C THR A 190 -2.08 19.54 16.92
N GLU A 191 -1.89 18.80 15.82
CA GLU A 191 -0.73 17.94 15.58
C GLU A 191 0.38 18.65 14.81
N GLY A 192 0.04 19.64 13.97
CA GLY A 192 1.02 20.45 13.24
C GLY A 192 0.47 20.96 11.90
N ALA A 193 1.21 21.86 11.24
CA ALA A 193 0.82 22.39 9.93
C ALA A 193 0.86 21.29 8.85
N ASP A 194 1.89 20.44 8.86
CA ASP A 194 2.05 19.33 7.90
C ASP A 194 0.93 18.28 8.02
N ALA A 195 0.62 17.87 9.25
CA ALA A 195 -0.46 16.92 9.52
C ALA A 195 -1.81 17.47 9.04
N CYS A 196 -2.05 18.75 9.28
CA CYS A 196 -3.28 19.41 8.86
C CYS A 196 -3.36 19.58 7.34
N LEU A 197 -2.24 19.91 6.68
CA LEU A 197 -2.14 19.97 5.22
C LEU A 197 -2.49 18.62 4.59
N GLY A 198 -1.84 17.54 5.02
CA GLY A 198 -2.08 16.22 4.45
C GLY A 198 -3.53 15.74 4.60
N ARG A 199 -4.20 16.10 5.70
CA ARG A 199 -5.64 15.81 5.89
C ARG A 199 -6.54 16.73 5.07
N ALA A 200 -6.14 17.99 4.85
CA ALA A 200 -6.89 18.91 4.02
C ALA A 200 -6.83 18.50 2.54
N GLU A 201 -5.67 18.03 2.07
CA GLU A 201 -5.49 17.46 0.73
C GLU A 201 -6.33 16.18 0.56
N GLU A 202 -6.32 15.27 1.55
CA GLU A 202 -7.14 14.04 1.52
C GLU A 202 -8.65 14.37 1.42
N LEU A 203 -9.10 15.38 2.17
CA LEU A 203 -10.49 15.83 2.11
C LEU A 203 -10.81 16.55 0.79
N HIS A 204 -9.90 17.38 0.26
CA HIS A 204 -10.06 18.03 -1.03
C HIS A 204 -10.18 17.02 -2.17
N ASP A 205 -9.30 16.02 -2.21
CA ASP A 205 -9.31 14.96 -3.21
C ASP A 205 -10.59 14.13 -3.16
N PHE A 206 -11.08 13.83 -1.96
CA PHE A 206 -12.37 13.18 -1.79
C PHE A 206 -13.49 14.04 -2.39
N VAL A 207 -13.54 15.34 -2.05
CA VAL A 207 -14.59 16.22 -2.58
C VAL A 207 -14.55 16.31 -4.10
N ASP A 208 -13.36 16.42 -4.70
CA ASP A 208 -13.20 16.48 -6.16
C ASP A 208 -13.65 15.20 -6.89
N ARG A 209 -13.54 14.04 -6.24
CA ARG A 209 -13.92 12.73 -6.81
C ARG A 209 -15.38 12.38 -6.58
N HIS A 210 -16.04 13.02 -5.61
CA HIS A 210 -17.40 12.71 -5.19
C HIS A 210 -18.32 13.94 -5.29
N PRO A 211 -18.60 14.47 -6.50
CA PRO A 211 -19.46 15.63 -6.66
C PRO A 211 -20.90 15.33 -6.22
N VAL A 212 -21.52 16.28 -5.50
CA VAL A 212 -22.92 16.23 -5.07
C VAL A 212 -23.74 17.32 -5.74
N ASP A 213 -25.03 17.04 -6.01
CA ASP A 213 -25.97 17.98 -6.63
C ASP A 213 -26.56 18.94 -5.58
N ASP A 214 -25.68 19.73 -4.95
CA ASP A 214 -26.03 20.73 -3.92
C ASP A 214 -25.36 22.07 -4.27
N ASP A 215 -26.13 23.17 -4.18
CA ASP A 215 -25.65 24.52 -4.51
C ASP A 215 -24.39 24.94 -3.72
N ALA A 216 -24.18 24.38 -2.53
CA ALA A 216 -23.02 24.67 -1.69
C ALA A 216 -21.75 23.86 -2.07
N TYR A 217 -21.85 22.88 -2.97
CA TYR A 217 -20.72 22.04 -3.36
C TYR A 217 -19.55 22.87 -3.92
N GLY A 218 -19.83 23.81 -4.84
CA GLY A 218 -18.80 24.68 -5.42
C GLY A 218 -18.08 25.52 -4.36
N GLU A 219 -18.83 26.08 -3.41
CA GLU A 219 -18.25 26.86 -2.31
C GLU A 219 -17.35 26.01 -1.40
N VAL A 220 -17.77 24.78 -1.08
CA VAL A 220 -16.98 23.85 -0.25
C VAL A 220 -15.69 23.43 -0.95
N ARG A 221 -15.76 23.19 -2.25
CA ARG A 221 -14.59 22.86 -3.07
C ARG A 221 -13.58 24.01 -3.09
N ASP A 222 -14.05 25.23 -3.32
CA ASP A 222 -13.20 26.44 -3.34
C ASP A 222 -12.61 26.75 -1.95
N ASP A 223 -13.39 26.56 -0.88
CA ASP A 223 -12.94 26.70 0.51
C ASP A 223 -11.83 25.68 0.85
N LEU A 224 -11.95 24.42 0.40
CA LEU A 224 -10.94 23.38 0.60
C LEU A 224 -9.66 23.65 -0.21
N SER A 225 -9.78 24.04 -1.47
CA SER A 225 -8.63 24.43 -2.30
C SER A 225 -7.88 25.60 -1.66
N SER A 226 -8.61 26.63 -1.22
CA SER A 226 -8.02 27.77 -0.51
C SER A 226 -7.35 27.39 0.80
N LEU A 227 -7.89 26.40 1.53
CA LEU A 227 -7.31 25.89 2.76
C LEU A 227 -6.00 25.14 2.51
N VAL A 228 -5.96 24.27 1.49
CA VAL A 228 -4.74 23.55 1.06
C VAL A 228 -3.64 24.54 0.68
N ASP A 229 -3.96 25.53 -0.14
CA ASP A 229 -3.01 26.58 -0.55
C ASP A 229 -2.44 27.31 0.67
N GLN A 230 -3.28 27.69 1.63
CA GLN A 230 -2.85 28.40 2.84
C GLN A 230 -2.00 27.54 3.77
N LEU A 231 -2.32 26.24 3.89
CA LEU A 231 -1.56 25.30 4.71
C LEU A 231 -0.21 24.97 4.06
N SER A 232 -0.13 24.85 2.73
CA SER A 232 1.12 24.58 2.00
C SER A 232 2.19 25.67 2.20
N VAL A 233 1.77 26.93 2.31
CA VAL A 233 2.67 28.07 2.59
C VAL A 233 3.24 28.03 4.01
N VAL A 234 2.57 27.34 4.94
CA VAL A 234 2.89 27.34 6.38
C VAL A 234 3.53 26.04 6.84
N ALA A 235 3.29 24.95 6.10
CA ALA A 235 3.85 23.61 6.32
C ALA A 235 5.39 23.62 6.41
N ASP A 236 6.07 24.54 5.70
CA ASP A 236 7.51 24.77 5.84
C ASP A 236 7.88 25.37 7.22
N GLY A 237 8.01 24.50 8.23
CA GLY A 237 8.71 24.76 9.48
C GLY A 237 7.88 25.27 10.66
N GLN A 238 6.54 25.27 10.59
CA GLN A 238 5.69 25.60 11.74
C GLN A 238 5.15 24.35 12.45
N SER A 239 5.65 24.11 13.67
CA SER A 239 5.19 23.02 14.54
C SER A 239 3.75 23.18 15.06
N SER A 240 3.10 24.33 14.85
CA SER A 240 1.71 24.53 15.26
C SER A 240 0.99 25.57 14.42
N LEU A 241 -0.30 25.34 14.19
CA LEU A 241 -1.20 26.30 13.57
C LEU A 241 -1.62 27.38 14.57
N GLY A 242 -1.65 28.63 14.11
CA GLY A 242 -2.28 29.73 14.83
C GLY A 242 -3.78 29.52 15.02
N GLU A 243 -4.36 30.14 16.05
CA GLU A 243 -5.78 30.00 16.44
C GLU A 243 -6.76 30.35 15.31
N GLU A 244 -6.44 31.39 14.52
CA GLU A 244 -7.24 31.78 13.35
C GLU A 244 -7.30 30.65 12.30
N ARG A 245 -6.18 29.99 12.03
CA ARG A 245 -6.11 28.88 11.06
C ARG A 245 -6.81 27.62 11.58
N ARG A 246 -6.66 27.31 12.87
CA ARG A 246 -7.41 26.20 13.49
C ARG A 246 -8.92 26.42 13.39
N THR A 247 -9.38 27.65 13.63
CA THR A 247 -10.80 28.03 13.49
C THR A 247 -11.27 27.89 12.04
N GLN A 248 -10.43 28.28 11.08
CA GLN A 248 -10.73 28.11 9.66
C GLN A 248 -10.83 26.63 9.25
N VAL A 249 -9.90 25.79 9.71
CA VAL A 249 -9.94 24.34 9.51
C VAL A 249 -11.24 23.74 10.04
N GLU A 250 -11.63 24.07 11.27
CA GLU A 250 -12.89 23.61 11.86
C GLU A 250 -14.11 24.04 11.04
N ARG A 251 -14.13 25.30 10.59
CA ARG A 251 -15.24 25.85 9.81
C ARG A 251 -15.39 25.13 8.45
N VAL A 252 -14.29 24.91 7.74
CA VAL A 252 -14.30 24.21 6.45
C VAL A 252 -14.73 22.76 6.65
N ALA A 253 -14.16 22.07 7.65
CA ALA A 253 -14.53 20.70 7.98
C ALA A 253 -16.02 20.54 8.33
N ASP A 254 -16.59 21.41 9.18
CA ASP A 254 -18.01 21.40 9.54
C ASP A 254 -18.91 21.67 8.33
N ARG A 255 -18.52 22.59 7.44
CA ARG A 255 -19.27 22.90 6.21
C ARG A 255 -19.27 21.70 5.24
N THR A 256 -18.12 21.07 5.03
CA THR A 256 -18.01 19.85 4.21
C THR A 256 -18.82 18.70 4.82
N LYS A 257 -18.73 18.49 6.14
CA LYS A 257 -19.51 17.47 6.85
C LYS A 257 -21.01 17.63 6.62
N ARG A 258 -21.53 18.85 6.74
CA ARG A 258 -22.96 19.14 6.53
C ARG A 258 -23.41 18.95 5.08
N LEU A 259 -22.56 19.28 4.12
CA LEU A 259 -22.84 19.09 2.70
C LEU A 259 -23.14 17.62 2.40
N TYR A 260 -22.23 16.72 2.77
CA TYR A 260 -22.36 15.29 2.48
C TYR A 260 -23.41 14.58 3.34
N LEU A 261 -23.62 15.03 4.59
CA LEU A 261 -24.72 14.51 5.39
C LEU A 261 -26.10 14.87 4.80
N ARG A 262 -26.27 16.10 4.31
CA ARG A 262 -27.53 16.51 3.67
C ARG A 262 -27.73 15.82 2.33
N SER A 263 -26.67 15.67 1.54
CA SER A 263 -26.75 15.08 0.20
C SER A 263 -26.92 13.56 0.23
N GLY A 264 -26.66 12.90 1.36
CA GLY A 264 -26.89 11.46 1.55
C GLY A 264 -28.25 11.11 2.18
N ASP A 265 -29.07 12.11 2.53
CA ASP A 265 -30.40 11.97 3.15
C ASP A 265 -31.57 12.24 2.17
N ASP A 266 -31.29 12.67 0.93
CA ASP A 266 -32.26 12.88 -0.18
C ASP A 266 -32.36 11.65 -1.10
#